data_AF-A0A0P4V1W7-F1
#
_entry.id   AF-A0A0P4V1W7-F1
#
_cell.length_a   1.000
_cell.length_b   1.000
_cell.length_c   1.000
_cell.angle_alpha   90.00
_cell.angle_beta   90.00
_cell.angle_gamma   90.00
#
_symmetry.space_group_name_H-M   'P 1'
#
loop_
_entity.id
_entity.type
_entity.pdbx_description
1 polymer ?
#
loop_
_entity_poly.entity_id
_entity_poly.type
_entity_poly.pdbx_seq_one_letter_code
_entity_poly.pdbx_strand_id
1 'polypeptide(L)' 'MKGCNSQGQTKEEALSNIKEAIAGYVAALEEDGLPVPEDHFEAFLVVV' A
#
# COMPACT_ATOMS: atom_id res chain seq x y z
N MET A 1 -0.26 9.77 7.99
CA MET A 1 -0.22 8.93 6.78
C MET A 1 -1.60 8.33 6.60
N LYS A 2 -2.25 8.52 5.45
CA LYS A 2 -3.52 7.85 5.09
C LYS A 2 -3.19 6.86 3.97
N GLY A 3 -3.31 5.55 4.22
CA GLY A 3 -2.96 4.49 3.27
C GLY A 3 -2.17 3.33 3.89
N CYS A 4 -1.93 2.29 3.09
CA CYS A 4 -1.19 1.09 3.51
C CYS A 4 0.31 1.37 3.57
N ASN A 5 0.89 1.19 4.75
CA ASN A 5 2.33 1.32 4.96
C ASN A 5 2.87 -0.02 5.43
N SER A 6 3.88 -0.51 4.73
CA SER A 6 4.60 -1.71 5.13
C SER A 6 6.10 -1.47 4.96
N GLN A 7 6.88 -2.38 5.53
CA GLN A 7 8.34 -2.31 5.58
C GLN A 7 8.89 -3.73 5.71
N GLY A 8 10.13 -3.94 5.29
CA GLY A 8 10.82 -5.22 5.35
C GLY A 8 12.33 -5.02 5.40
N GLN A 9 13.06 -6.01 5.91
CA GLN A 9 14.53 -5.98 6.02
C GLN A 9 15.20 -6.14 4.64
N THR A 10 14.55 -6.86 3.73
CA THR A 10 14.97 -6.99 2.34
C THR A 10 13.97 -6.33 1.40
N LYS A 11 14.42 -6.05 0.17
CA LYS A 11 13.54 -5.54 -0.89
C LYS A 11 12.40 -6.51 -1.15
N GLU A 12 12.70 -7.80 -1.20
CA GLU A 12 11.72 -8.87 -1.45
C GLU A 12 10.68 -8.93 -0.34
N GLU A 13 11.10 -8.80 0.92
CA GLU A 13 10.21 -8.76 2.08
C GLU A 13 9.33 -7.50 2.05
N ALA A 14 9.91 -6.32 1.83
CA ALA A 14 9.16 -5.07 1.74
C ALA A 14 8.10 -5.13 0.62
N LEU A 15 8.45 -5.71 -0.54
CA LEU A 15 7.53 -5.91 -1.65
C LEU A 15 6.43 -6.95 -1.36
N SER A 16 6.73 -8.00 -0.61
CA SER A 16 5.71 -8.97 -0.17
C SER A 16 4.74 -8.29 0.80
N ASN A 17 5.28 -7.61 1.81
CA ASN A 17 4.51 -6.98 2.88
C ASN A 17 3.58 -5.89 2.33
N ILE A 18 4.02 -5.09 1.34
CA ILE A 18 3.16 -4.06 0.76
C ILE A 18 2.01 -4.65 -0.07
N LYS A 19 2.23 -5.77 -0.77
CA LYS A 19 1.17 -6.45 -1.53
C LYS A 19 0.08 -6.99 -0.60
N GLU A 20 0.47 -7.61 0.51
CA GLU A 20 -0.46 -8.08 1.53
C GLU A 20 -1.26 -6.94 2.15
N ALA A 21 -0.58 -5.83 2.51
CA ALA A 21 -1.24 -4.67 3.09
C ALA A 21 -2.25 -4.02 2.11
N ILE A 22 -1.91 -3.92 0.82
CA ILE A 22 -2.82 -3.42 -0.22
C ILE A 22 -4.04 -4.34 -0.34
N ALA A 23 -3.83 -5.66 -0.43
CA ALA A 23 -4.91 -6.64 -0.56
C ALA A 23 -5.87 -6.60 0.64
N GLY A 24 -5.35 -6.52 1.86
CA GLY A 24 -6.17 -6.40 3.07
C GLY A 24 -6.99 -5.11 3.11
N TYR A 25 -6.44 -4.00 2.63
CA TYR A 25 -7.17 -2.73 2.56
C TYR A 25 -8.29 -2.76 1.51
N VAL A 26 -8.03 -3.32 0.33
CA VAL A 26 -9.06 -3.51 -0.69
C VAL A 26 -10.19 -4.39 -0.17
N ALA A 27 -9.87 -5.51 0.47
CA ALA A 27 -10.87 -6.41 1.06
C ALA A 27 -11.74 -5.71 2.12
N ALA A 28 -11.14 -4.89 2.98
CA ALA A 28 -11.88 -4.12 3.98
C ALA A 28 -12.84 -3.09 3.34
N LEU A 29 -12.39 -2.40 2.27
CA LEU A 29 -13.26 -1.48 1.53
C LEU A 29 -14.43 -2.20 0.85
N GLU A 30 -14.19 -3.38 0.29
CA GLU A 30 -15.23 -4.21 -0.32
C GLU A 30 -16.25 -4.69 0.72
N GLU A 31 -15.80 -5.12 1.91
CA GLU A 31 -16.67 -5.50 3.03
C GLU A 31 -17.56 -4.33 3.50
N ASP A 32 -16.99 -3.12 3.56
CA ASP A 32 -17.69 -1.90 3.95
C ASP A 32 -18.55 -1.29 2.81
N GLY A 33 -18.51 -1.85 1.59
CA GLY A 33 -19.22 -1.33 0.42
C GLY A 33 -18.69 0.04 -0.06
N LEU A 34 -17.43 0.35 0.26
CA LEU A 34 -16.75 1.58 -0.12
C LEU A 34 -16.02 1.41 -1.46
N PRO A 35 -15.90 2.47 -2.27
CA PRO A 35 -15.14 2.38 -3.52
C PRO A 35 -13.65 2.22 -3.25
N VAL A 36 -12.99 1.37 -4.04
CA VAL A 36 -11.54 1.28 -4.09
C VAL A 36 -10.97 2.56 -4.74
N PRO A 37 -10.02 3.26 -4.10
CA PRO A 37 -9.39 4.45 -4.67
C PRO A 37 -8.70 4.16 -6.01
N GLU A 38 -8.70 5.12 -6.92
CA GLU A 38 -7.91 5.04 -8.15
C GLU A 38 -6.41 5.10 -7.86
N ASP A 39 -5.62 4.41 -8.68
CA ASP A 39 -4.16 4.41 -8.56
C ASP A 39 -3.59 5.77 -8.98
N HIS A 40 -2.80 6.37 -8.08
CA HIS A 40 -2.09 7.63 -8.31
C HIS A 40 -0.62 7.46 -7.91
N PHE A 41 0.28 7.55 -8.89
CA PHE A 41 1.71 7.47 -8.64
C PHE A 41 2.30 8.85 -8.31
N GLU A 42 2.54 9.11 -7.03
CA GLU A 42 3.27 10.29 -6.55
C GLU A 42 4.56 9.85 -5.84
N ALA A 43 5.72 10.28 -6.36
CA ALA A 43 7.02 9.97 -5.77
C ALA A 43 7.81 11.26 -5.50
N PHE A 44 8.18 11.47 -4.24
CA PHE A 44 9.10 12.53 -3.82
C PHE A 44 10.50 11.95 -3.65
N LEU A 45 11.37 12.23 -4.62
CA LEU A 45 12.79 11.90 -4.55
C LEU A 45 13.54 13.02 -3.82
N VAL A 46 14.19 12.69 -2.71
CA VAL A 46 15.17 13.57 -2.04
C VAL A 46 16.55 13.02 -2.35
N VAL A 47 17.40 13.86 -2.93
CA VAL A 47 18.82 13.56 -3.15
C VAL A 47 19.61 14.05 -1.94
N VAL A 48 20.45 13.18 -1.37
CA VAL A 48 21.37 13.49 -0.26
C VAL A 48 22.74 13.88 -0.80
#